data_AF-A0A9W7CY01-F1
#
_entry.id   AF-A0A9W7CY01-F1
#
_cell.length_a   1.000
_cell.length_b   1.000
_cell.length_c   1.000
_cell.angle_alpha   90.00
_cell.angle_beta   90.00
_cell.angle_gamma   90.00
#
_symmetry.space_group_name_H-M   'P 1'
#
loop_
_entity.id
_entity.type
_entity.pdbx_description
1 polymer ?
#
loop_
_entity_poly.entity_id
_entity_poly.type
_entity_poly.pdbx_seq_one_letter_code
_entity_poly.pdbx_strand_id
1 'polypeptide(L)'
;MEDASIENLLSELNEVFEIIAAVPLMDEEEYGELREHFEKGRGLDEIGERGYSIKEGTYKIWKGERDLKKVTEGVDTDSALILQRILLHTLNIERKVREMLANGGVDPDDNEEEPEESSKAS
;
A
#
# COMPACT_ATOMS: atom_id res chain seq x y z
N MET A 1 18.92 20.61 -10.10
CA MET A 1 17.84 20.20 -11.03
C MET A 1 17.43 18.77 -10.68
N GLU A 2 17.39 18.45 -9.38
CA GLU A 2 17.20 17.10 -8.86
C GLU A 2 15.74 16.80 -8.46
N ASP A 3 14.94 17.81 -8.11
CA ASP A 3 13.55 17.63 -7.63
C ASP A 3 12.63 16.91 -8.62
N ALA A 4 12.82 17.11 -9.93
CA ALA A 4 12.01 16.43 -10.95
C ALA A 4 12.23 14.90 -10.97
N SER A 5 13.35 14.41 -10.46
CA SER A 5 13.68 12.97 -10.52
C SER A 5 12.90 12.16 -9.48
N ILE A 6 12.77 12.69 -8.25
CA ILE A 6 12.09 11.98 -7.17
C ILE A 6 10.57 12.01 -7.34
N GLU A 7 10.01 13.13 -7.81
CA GLU A 7 8.57 13.24 -8.09
C GLU A 7 8.13 12.25 -9.19
N ASN A 8 8.91 12.13 -10.27
CA ASN A 8 8.65 11.16 -11.32
C ASN A 8 8.72 9.74 -10.79
N LEU A 9 9.74 9.40 -9.99
CA LEU A 9 9.84 8.08 -9.37
C LEU A 9 8.66 7.77 -8.44
N LEU A 10 8.24 8.74 -7.62
CA LEU A 10 7.09 8.59 -6.72
C LEU A 10 5.79 8.35 -7.49
N SER A 11 5.65 8.95 -8.68
CA SER A 11 4.51 8.71 -9.56
C SER A 11 4.60 7.35 -10.26
N GLU A 12 5.75 7.02 -10.84
CA GLU A 12 5.97 5.79 -11.61
C GLU A 12 5.87 4.53 -10.76
N LEU A 13 6.43 4.55 -9.55
CA LEU A 13 6.43 3.41 -8.64
C LEU A 13 5.26 3.42 -7.65
N ASN A 14 4.28 4.31 -7.83
CA ASN A 14 3.18 4.46 -6.89
C ASN A 14 2.41 3.15 -6.65
N GLU A 15 2.11 2.40 -7.71
CA GLU A 15 1.43 1.11 -7.64
C GLU A 15 2.27 0.09 -6.88
N VAL A 16 3.58 0.07 -7.11
CA VAL A 16 4.52 -0.80 -6.36
C VAL A 16 4.51 -0.45 -4.87
N PHE A 17 4.47 0.83 -4.51
CA PHE A 17 4.37 1.24 -3.11
C PHE A 17 3.03 0.87 -2.47
N GLU A 18 1.94 0.88 -3.23
CA GLU A 18 0.64 0.40 -2.77
C GLU A 18 0.64 -1.11 -2.53
N ILE A 19 1.24 -1.88 -3.45
CA ILE A 19 1.46 -3.33 -3.29
C ILE A 19 2.28 -3.60 -2.02
N ILE A 20 3.43 -2.93 -1.86
CA ILE A 20 4.29 -3.06 -0.66
C ILE A 20 3.51 -2.73 0.62
N ALA A 21 2.66 -1.71 0.60
CA ALA A 21 1.85 -1.32 1.73
C ALA A 21 0.79 -2.38 2.09
N ALA A 22 0.27 -3.11 1.10
CA ALA A 22 -0.76 -4.14 1.25
C ALA A 22 -0.21 -5.51 1.69
N VAL A 23 1.09 -5.78 1.55
CA VAL A 23 1.74 -7.08 1.87
C VAL A 23 1.25 -7.74 3.17
N PRO A 24 1.13 -7.05 4.33
CA PRO A 24 0.69 -7.68 5.58
C PRO A 24 -0.76 -8.16 5.59
N LEU A 25 -1.58 -7.67 4.65
CA LEU A 25 -3.00 -7.96 4.51
C LEU A 25 -3.29 -8.88 3.32
N MET A 26 -2.28 -9.21 2.52
CA MET A 26 -2.43 -10.08 1.36
C MET A 26 -2.72 -11.52 1.79
N ASP A 27 -3.74 -12.09 1.15
CA ASP A 27 -4.08 -13.49 1.27
C ASP A 27 -2.96 -14.37 0.68
N GLU A 28 -2.62 -15.45 1.38
CA GLU A 28 -1.52 -16.34 0.99
C GLU A 28 -1.90 -17.25 -0.19
N GLU A 29 -3.17 -17.57 -0.37
CA GLU A 29 -3.63 -18.45 -1.45
C GLU A 29 -3.72 -17.70 -2.78
N GLU A 30 -4.22 -16.45 -2.76
CA GLU A 30 -4.38 -15.64 -3.96
C GLU A 30 -3.11 -14.87 -4.35
N TYR A 31 -2.39 -14.29 -3.39
CA TYR A 31 -1.24 -13.40 -3.64
C TYR A 31 0.06 -13.91 -3.01
N GLY A 32 0.15 -15.21 -2.68
CA GLY A 32 1.28 -15.81 -1.96
C GLY A 32 2.64 -15.52 -2.57
N GLU A 33 2.82 -15.66 -3.89
CA GLU A 33 4.10 -15.40 -4.57
C GLU A 33 4.52 -13.93 -4.45
N LEU A 34 3.57 -13.01 -4.62
CA LEU A 34 3.81 -11.57 -4.55
C LEU A 34 4.13 -11.14 -3.12
N ARG A 35 3.37 -11.67 -2.15
CA ARG A 35 3.64 -11.46 -0.72
C ARG A 35 5.02 -11.99 -0.36
N GLU A 36 5.36 -13.22 -0.75
CA GLU A 36 6.67 -13.81 -0.46
C GLU A 36 7.81 -13.00 -1.07
N HIS A 37 7.65 -12.52 -2.30
CA HIS A 37 8.65 -11.70 -3.00
C HIS A 37 9.05 -10.46 -2.20
N PHE A 38 8.09 -9.76 -1.58
CA PHE A 38 8.37 -8.57 -0.77
C PHE A 38 8.69 -8.89 0.70
N GLU A 39 7.98 -9.85 1.31
CA GLU A 39 8.11 -10.15 2.74
C GLU A 39 9.47 -10.81 3.06
N LYS A 40 9.85 -11.80 2.24
CA LYS A 40 11.00 -12.69 2.49
C LYS A 40 12.00 -12.72 1.33
N GLY A 41 11.54 -12.38 0.12
CA GLY A 41 12.33 -12.37 -1.10
C GLY A 41 13.12 -11.09 -1.31
N ARG A 42 13.36 -10.77 -2.59
CA ARG A 42 14.22 -9.65 -3.01
C ARG A 42 13.48 -8.37 -3.36
N GLY A 43 12.15 -8.30 -3.27
CA GLY A 43 11.40 -7.14 -3.76
C GLY A 43 11.81 -5.82 -3.11
N LEU A 44 12.11 -5.83 -1.81
CA LEU A 44 12.65 -4.63 -1.12
C LEU A 44 14.15 -4.42 -1.40
N ASP A 45 14.89 -5.49 -1.68
CA ASP A 45 16.31 -5.41 -2.01
C ASP A 45 16.53 -4.81 -3.41
N GLU A 46 15.66 -5.12 -4.37
CA GLU A 46 15.69 -4.56 -5.73
C GLU A 46 15.47 -3.03 -5.75
N ILE A 47 14.72 -2.50 -4.77
CA ILE A 47 14.59 -1.05 -4.56
C ILE A 47 15.85 -0.49 -3.88
N GLY A 48 16.44 -1.24 -2.95
CA GLY A 48 17.74 -0.93 -2.35
C GLY A 48 18.88 -0.86 -3.36
N GLU A 49 18.92 -1.77 -4.33
CA GLU A 49 19.90 -1.80 -5.43
C GLU A 49 19.80 -0.56 -6.35
N ARG A 50 18.65 0.12 -6.37
CA ARG A 50 18.46 1.40 -7.06
C ARG A 50 18.92 2.61 -6.24
N GLY A 51 19.40 2.38 -5.02
CA GLY A 51 19.95 3.41 -4.12
C GLY A 51 19.02 3.85 -2.99
N TYR A 52 17.85 3.22 -2.82
CA TYR A 52 16.86 3.65 -1.82
C TYR A 52 16.83 2.75 -0.58
N SER A 53 17.11 3.34 0.58
CA SER A 53 17.18 2.65 1.87
C SER A 53 15.80 2.54 2.53
N ILE A 54 14.92 1.71 1.98
CA ILE A 54 13.52 1.61 2.47
C ILE A 54 13.21 0.34 3.28
N LYS A 55 14.05 -0.70 3.19
CA LYS A 55 13.73 -2.04 3.71
C LYS A 55 13.38 -2.05 5.20
N GLU A 56 14.21 -1.44 6.04
CA GLU A 56 13.96 -1.38 7.48
C GLU A 56 12.72 -0.56 7.84
N GLY A 57 12.52 0.58 7.17
CA GLY A 57 11.35 1.44 7.35
C GLY A 57 10.06 0.72 6.98
N THR A 58 10.04 0.00 5.86
CA THR A 58 8.91 -0.83 5.42
C THR A 58 8.56 -1.90 6.46
N TYR A 59 9.55 -2.61 7.01
CA TYR A 59 9.29 -3.58 8.08
C TYR A 59 8.74 -2.93 9.35
N LYS A 60 9.16 -1.71 9.71
CA LYS A 60 8.57 -0.97 10.84
C LYS A 60 7.09 -0.68 10.58
N ILE A 61 6.74 -0.23 9.36
CA ILE A 61 5.35 0.02 8.96
C ILE A 61 4.52 -1.26 9.09
N TRP A 62 5.00 -2.38 8.54
CA TRP A 62 4.30 -3.67 8.62
C TRP A 62 4.10 -4.16 10.06
N LYS A 63 5.02 -3.83 10.97
CA LYS A 63 4.92 -4.14 12.41
C LYS A 63 4.03 -3.18 13.21
N GLY A 64 3.40 -2.20 12.58
CA GLY A 64 2.47 -1.29 13.23
C GLY A 64 3.05 0.08 13.61
N GLU A 65 4.28 0.41 13.24
CA GLU A 65 4.81 1.77 13.47
C GLU A 65 4.11 2.77 12.54
N ARG A 66 3.60 3.87 13.12
CA ARG A 66 2.85 4.93 12.41
C ARG A 66 3.47 6.31 12.61
N ASP A 67 4.52 6.42 13.44
CA ASP A 67 5.32 7.62 13.58
C ASP A 67 6.31 7.74 12.41
N LEU A 68 6.04 8.69 11.50
CA LEU A 68 6.87 8.94 10.33
C LEU A 68 8.34 9.19 10.70
N LYS A 69 8.61 9.87 11.82
CA LYS A 69 9.98 10.20 12.24
C LYS A 69 10.79 8.93 12.55
N LYS A 70 10.16 7.93 13.17
CA LYS A 70 10.80 6.64 13.47
C LYS A 70 10.93 5.75 12.25
N VAL A 71 9.96 5.83 11.33
CA VAL A 71 10.00 5.10 10.06
C VAL A 71 11.18 5.57 9.21
N THR A 72 11.41 6.89 9.12
CA THR A 72 12.45 7.50 8.27
C THR A 72 13.74 7.81 9.02
N GLU A 73 13.96 7.23 10.20
CA GLU A 73 15.16 7.49 10.99
C GLU A 73 16.40 6.91 10.29
N GLY A 74 17.41 7.75 10.04
CA GLY A 74 18.70 7.33 9.50
C GLY A 74 18.75 7.14 7.99
N VAL A 75 17.69 7.48 7.25
CA VAL A 75 17.65 7.39 5.79
C VAL A 75 17.77 8.77 5.13
N ASP A 76 18.16 8.79 3.87
CA ASP A 76 18.22 10.02 3.06
C ASP A 76 16.82 10.56 2.71
N THR A 77 16.77 11.79 2.17
CA THR A 77 15.52 12.48 1.85
C THR A 77 14.63 11.70 0.87
N ASP A 78 15.21 11.09 -0.16
CA ASP A 78 14.43 10.40 -1.19
C ASP A 78 13.84 9.10 -0.64
N SER A 79 14.64 8.33 0.10
CA SER A 79 14.17 7.16 0.84
C SER A 79 13.09 7.51 1.85
N ALA A 80 13.21 8.65 2.54
CA ALA A 80 12.21 9.13 3.48
C ALA A 80 10.87 9.46 2.79
N LEU A 81 10.91 10.05 1.59
CA LEU A 81 9.72 10.35 0.79
C LEU A 81 9.02 9.07 0.31
N ILE A 82 9.78 8.06 -0.13
CA ILE A 82 9.23 6.75 -0.50
C ILE A 82 8.56 6.09 0.71
N LEU A 83 9.23 6.08 1.86
CA LEU A 83 8.67 5.52 3.10
C LEU A 83 7.42 6.26 3.56
N GLN A 84 7.38 7.59 3.40
CA GLN A 84 6.19 8.38 3.66
C GLN A 84 5.03 7.94 2.75
N ARG A 85 5.30 7.67 1.47
CA ARG A 85 4.29 7.20 0.50
C ARG A 85 3.75 5.82 0.86
N ILE A 86 4.62 4.88 1.22
CA ILE A 86 4.23 3.54 1.67
C ILE A 86 3.36 3.65 2.94
N LEU A 87 3.77 4.46 3.93
CA LEU A 87 3.01 4.67 5.16
C LEU A 87 1.61 5.25 4.87
N LEU A 88 1.51 6.21 3.95
CA LEU A 88 0.23 6.80 3.55
C LEU A 88 -0.70 5.76 2.91
N HIS A 89 -0.16 4.91 2.03
CA HIS A 89 -0.91 3.82 1.43
C HIS A 89 -1.39 2.82 2.47
N THR A 90 -0.52 2.41 3.41
CA THR A 90 -0.91 1.53 4.52
C THR A 90 -2.07 2.12 5.32
N LEU A 91 -2.00 3.40 5.69
CA LEU A 91 -3.07 4.08 6.43
C LEU A 91 -4.39 4.12 5.63
N ASN A 92 -4.32 4.33 4.32
CA ASN A 92 -5.49 4.34 3.45
C ASN A 92 -6.13 2.95 3.33
N ILE A 93 -5.32 1.91 3.13
CA ILE A 93 -5.79 0.53 3.06
C ILE A 93 -6.45 0.12 4.38
N GLU A 94 -5.79 0.38 5.52
CA GLU A 94 -6.34 0.07 6.85
C GLU A 94 -7.66 0.80 7.12
N ARG A 95 -7.80 2.04 6.63
CA ARG A 95 -9.06 2.78 6.71
C ARG A 95 -10.14 2.11 5.86
N LYS A 96 -9.86 1.80 4.59
CA LYS A 96 -10.81 1.12 3.69
C LYS A 96 -11.27 -0.22 4.27
N VAL A 97 -10.34 -1.04 4.76
CA VAL A 97 -10.65 -2.33 5.41
C VAL A 97 -11.56 -2.13 6.62
N ARG A 98 -11.28 -1.14 7.48
CA ARG A 98 -12.15 -0.83 8.63
C ARG A 98 -13.55 -0.38 8.21
N GLU A 99 -13.65 0.44 7.16
CA GLU A 99 -14.93 0.90 6.61
C GLU A 99 -15.73 -0.27 6.03
N MET A 100 -15.10 -1.16 5.26
CA MET A 100 -15.74 -2.38 4.73
C MET A 100 -16.26 -3.27 5.85
N LEU A 101 -15.46 -3.51 6.89
CA LEU A 101 -15.87 -4.31 8.05
C LEU A 101 -17.02 -3.64 8.83
N ALA A 102 -17.01 -2.32 8.96
CA ALA A 102 -18.08 -1.57 9.63
C ALA A 102 -19.40 -1.59 8.84
N ASN A 103 -19.32 -1.63 7.51
CA ASN A 103 -20.47 -1.64 6.61
C ASN A 103 -21.01 -3.05 6.31
N GLY A 104 -20.48 -4.09 6.95
CA GLY A 104 -20.97 -5.47 6.81
C GLY A 104 -20.31 -6.30 5.72
N GLY A 105 -19.14 -5.89 5.21
CA GLY A 105 -18.34 -6.66 4.25
C GLY A 105 -18.80 -6.55 2.80
N VAL A 106 -19.52 -5.49 2.42
CA VAL A 106 -19.97 -5.27 1.05
C VAL A 106 -18.77 -4.96 0.15
N ASP A 107 -18.62 -5.72 -0.92
CA ASP A 107 -17.62 -5.47 -1.96
C ASP A 107 -17.99 -4.17 -2.70
N PRO A 108 -17.10 -3.17 -2.82
CA PRO A 108 -17.44 -1.92 -3.51
C PRO A 108 -17.79 -2.09 -5.00
N ASP A 109 -17.47 -3.23 -5.62
CA ASP A 109 -17.89 -3.58 -6.99
C ASP A 109 -19.37 -4.04 -7.08
N ASP A 110 -20.01 -4.41 -5.97
CA ASP A 110 -21.43 -4.84 -5.96
C ASP A 110 -22.43 -3.67 -5.93
N ASN A 111 -21.95 -2.41 -5.99
CA ASN A 111 -22.80 -1.23 -5.97
C ASN A 111 -23.13 -0.70 -7.38
N GLU A 112 -23.29 -1.60 -8.36
CA GLU A 112 -24.11 -1.33 -9.55
C GLU A 112 -25.59 -1.42 -9.12
N GLU A 113 -26.14 -0.29 -8.64
CA GLU A 113 -27.57 -0.14 -8.39
C GLU A 113 -28.37 -0.40 -9.68
N GLU A 114 -28.84 -1.63 -9.91
CA GLU A 114 -29.96 -1.87 -10.81
C GLU A 114 -31.22 -1.27 -10.19
N PRO A 115 -31.92 -0.33 -10.85
CA PRO A 115 -33.15 0.22 -10.29
C PRO A 115 -34.24 -0.85 -10.34
N GLU A 116 -34.77 -1.21 -9.17
CA GLU A 116 -35.97 -2.02 -9.01
C GLU A 116 -37.16 -1.37 -9.76
N GLU A 117 -37.48 -1.89 -10.96
CA GLU A 117 -38.75 -1.58 -11.61
C GLU A 117 -39.88 -2.26 -10.85
N SER A 118 -40.44 -1.50 -9.91
CA SER A 118 -41.78 -1.72 -9.38
C SER A 118 -42.79 -1.68 -10.52
N SER A 119 -43.44 -2.80 -10.81
CA SER A 119 -44.72 -2.81 -11.50
C SER A 119 -45.61 -3.95 -11.01
N LYS A 120 -46.34 -3.65 -9.92
CA LYS A 120 -47.69 -4.17 -9.73
C LYS A 120 -48.57 -3.67 -10.87
N ALA A 121 -49.21 -4.56 -11.62
CA ALA A 121 -50.53 -4.29 -12.17
C ALA A 121 -51.25 -5.61 -12.54
N SER A 122 -52.29 -5.89 -11.75
CA SER A 122 -53.59 -6.53 -12.02
C SER A 122 -53.67 -7.88 -12.75
#